data_AF-A0A5J4PBI8-F1
#
_entry.id   AF-A0A5J4PBI8-F1
#
_cell.length_a   1.000
_cell.length_b   1.000
_cell.length_c   1.000
_cell.angle_alpha   90.00
_cell.angle_beta   90.00
_cell.angle_gamma   90.00
#
_symmetry.space_group_name_H-M   'P 1'
#
loop_
_entity.id
_entity.type
_entity.pdbx_description
1 polymer ?
#
loop_
_entity_poly.entity_id
_entity_poly.type
_entity_poly.pdbx_seq_one_letter_code
_entity_poly.pdbx_strand_id
1 'polypeptide(L)'
;MDNKVKKIVKIRIDGRPIDCYILEDNAVFIEEFIKEFFKSNSDDTPTILETMSENQTTNLKVYTIENVINNIKTKHLKYLAQIGLVDLIETNKNQVESKERNLSEFDNLILQ
;
A
#
# COMPACT_ATOMS: atom_id res chain seq x y z
N MET A 1 -18.28 0.47 -12.70
CA MET A 1 -17.73 -0.90 -12.52
C MET A 1 -17.52 -0.99 -11.03
N ASP A 2 -18.52 -1.51 -10.32
CA ASP A 2 -18.68 -1.30 -8.89
C ASP A 2 -17.83 -2.32 -8.16
N ASN A 3 -16.59 -1.95 -7.89
CA ASN A 3 -15.65 -2.81 -7.20
C ASN A 3 -15.92 -2.76 -5.70
N LYS A 4 -16.39 -3.89 -5.14
CA LYS A 4 -16.84 -3.97 -3.75
C LYS A 4 -15.68 -4.25 -2.80
N VAL A 5 -15.89 -3.95 -1.53
CA VAL A 5 -14.96 -4.34 -0.46
C VAL A 5 -15.07 -5.86 -0.24
N LYS A 6 -13.99 -6.58 -0.54
CA LYS A 6 -13.85 -8.02 -0.31
C LYS A 6 -13.49 -8.32 1.15
N LYS A 7 -12.61 -7.51 1.73
CA LYS A 7 -12.08 -7.73 3.09
C LYS A 7 -11.66 -6.41 3.74
N ILE A 8 -11.85 -6.32 5.06
CA ILE A 8 -11.31 -5.24 5.89
C ILE A 8 -10.26 -5.84 6.82
N VAL A 9 -9.06 -5.25 6.83
CA VAL A 9 -7.95 -5.61 7.71
C VAL A 9 -7.64 -4.42 8.61
N LYS A 10 -7.50 -4.65 9.92
CA LYS A 10 -7.10 -3.59 10.85
C LYS A 10 -5.61 -3.68 11.12
N ILE A 11 -4.88 -2.59 10.86
CA ILE A 11 -3.49 -2.44 11.33
C ILE A 11 -3.45 -1.59 12.59
N ARG A 12 -2.42 -1.78 13.42
CA ARG A 12 -2.18 -0.90 14.58
C ARG A 12 -0.87 -0.17 14.41
N ILE A 13 -0.94 1.17 14.35
CA ILE A 13 0.22 2.07 14.37
C ILE A 13 0.19 2.82 15.70
N ASP A 14 1.24 2.67 16.50
CA ASP A 14 1.37 3.30 17.82
C ASP A 14 0.13 3.09 18.72
N GLY A 15 -0.45 1.89 18.67
CA GLY A 15 -1.64 1.50 19.45
C GLY A 15 -2.98 1.93 18.86
N ARG A 16 -3.00 2.78 17.83
CA ARG A 16 -4.22 3.22 17.18
C ARG A 16 -4.60 2.27 16.02
N PRO A 17 -5.84 1.74 15.99
CA PRO A 17 -6.32 0.94 14.88
C PRO A 17 -6.58 1.81 13.65
N ILE A 18 -6.25 1.31 12.47
CA ILE A 18 -6.53 1.93 11.17
C ILE A 18 -7.09 0.86 10.24
N ASP A 19 -8.19 1.17 9.56
CA ASP A 19 -8.84 0.22 8.66
C ASP A 19 -8.19 0.26 7.27
N CYS A 20 -7.92 -0.93 6.74
CA CYS A 20 -7.44 -1.17 5.39
C CYS A 20 -8.50 -1.95 4.62
N TYR A 21 -8.96 -1.39 3.51
CA TYR A 21 -10.00 -1.94 2.66
C TYR A 21 -9.33 -2.63 1.47
N ILE A 22 -9.59 -3.92 1.33
CA ILE A 22 -9.15 -4.73 0.18
C ILE A 22 -10.37 -4.96 -0.68
N LEU A 23 -10.32 -4.52 -1.93
CA LEU A 23 -11.41 -4.65 -2.88
C LEU A 23 -11.36 -6.02 -3.60
N GLU A 24 -12.39 -6.34 -4.38
CA GLU A 24 -12.47 -7.61 -5.12
C GLU A 24 -11.37 -7.77 -6.17
N ASP A 25 -10.94 -6.68 -6.79
CA ASP A 25 -9.78 -6.63 -7.71
C ASP A 25 -8.41 -6.64 -6.99
N ASN A 26 -8.40 -6.78 -5.66
CA ASN A 26 -7.24 -6.72 -4.78
C ASN A 26 -6.59 -5.33 -4.66
N ALA A 27 -7.24 -4.25 -5.12
CA ALA A 27 -6.81 -2.91 -4.79
C ALA A 27 -6.90 -2.68 -3.26
N VAL A 28 -5.88 -2.03 -2.70
CA VAL A 28 -5.79 -1.76 -1.28
C VAL A 28 -5.83 -0.28 -1.00
N PHE A 29 -6.77 0.08 -0.14
CA PHE A 29 -7.00 1.43 0.35
C PHE A 29 -6.86 1.47 1.87
N ILE A 30 -6.34 2.57 2.39
CA ILE A 30 -6.13 2.79 3.83
C ILE A 30 -6.90 4.03 4.25
N GLU A 31 -7.63 3.93 5.35
CA GLU A 31 -8.42 5.01 5.95
C GLU A 31 -7.63 6.33 6.09
N GLU A 32 -8.32 7.48 5.92
CA GLU A 32 -7.69 8.80 5.88
C GLU A 32 -6.80 9.14 7.07
N PHE A 33 -7.08 8.51 8.21
CA PHE A 33 -6.36 8.71 9.45
C PHE A 33 -4.85 8.41 9.33
N ILE A 34 -4.46 7.58 8.35
CA ILE A 34 -3.05 7.29 8.06
C ILE A 34 -2.21 8.54 7.74
N LYS A 35 -2.84 9.66 7.31
CA LYS A 35 -2.17 10.92 6.98
C LYS A 35 -1.35 11.49 8.15
N GLU A 36 -1.75 11.25 9.40
CA GLU A 36 -0.97 11.73 10.58
C GLU A 36 0.48 11.19 10.60
N PHE A 37 0.70 10.07 9.91
CA PHE A 37 1.98 9.40 9.83
C PHE A 37 2.78 9.77 8.58
N PHE A 38 2.32 10.72 7.75
CA PHE A 38 3.00 11.17 6.53
C PHE A 38 4.09 12.21 6.79
N LYS A 39 5.06 12.31 5.87
CA LYS A 39 6.10 13.34 5.89
C LYS A 39 5.47 14.74 5.83
N SER A 40 6.09 15.72 6.48
CA SER A 40 5.52 17.08 6.63
C SER A 40 5.28 17.83 5.30
N ASN A 41 5.93 17.41 4.22
CA ASN A 41 5.84 18.04 2.90
C ASN A 41 4.98 17.22 1.92
N SER A 42 4.09 16.38 2.42
CA SER A 42 3.22 15.51 1.62
C SER A 42 1.95 16.25 1.22
N ASP A 43 1.78 16.56 -0.08
CA ASP A 43 0.57 17.19 -0.64
C ASP A 43 -0.55 16.19 -0.98
N ASP A 44 -0.51 15.01 -0.38
CA ASP A 44 -1.47 13.94 -0.68
C ASP A 44 -2.91 14.29 -0.31
N THR A 45 -3.80 13.97 -1.24
CA THR A 45 -5.25 14.12 -1.13
C THR A 45 -5.90 12.74 -1.07
N PRO A 46 -6.79 12.48 -0.09
CA PRO A 46 -7.49 11.20 -0.02
C PRO A 46 -8.49 11.07 -1.16
N THR A 47 -8.62 9.86 -1.69
CA THR A 47 -9.67 9.43 -2.63
C THR A 47 -10.94 9.07 -1.86
N ILE A 48 -12.10 9.15 -2.52
CA ILE A 48 -13.36 8.67 -1.96
C ILE A 48 -13.61 7.24 -2.44
N LEU A 49 -13.76 6.32 -1.50
CA LEU A 49 -14.19 4.95 -1.73
C LEU A 49 -15.65 4.79 -1.33
N GLU A 50 -16.46 4.28 -2.24
CA GLU A 50 -17.86 3.96 -1.99
C GLU A 50 -17.99 2.50 -1.55
N THR A 51 -18.52 2.26 -0.36
CA THR A 51 -18.74 0.90 0.16
C THR A 51 -20.23 0.64 0.29
N MET A 52 -20.69 -0.46 -0.31
CA MET A 52 -22.05 -0.95 -0.17
C MET A 52 -22.11 -1.90 1.03
N SER A 53 -22.68 -1.44 2.15
CA SER A 53 -23.19 -2.35 3.18
C SER A 53 -24.63 -2.74 2.82
N GLU A 54 -25.15 -3.87 3.32
CA GLU A 54 -26.40 -4.51 2.88
C GLU A 54 -27.62 -3.59 2.69
N ASN A 55 -27.65 -2.40 3.30
CA ASN A 55 -28.70 -1.39 3.08
C ASN A 55 -28.21 0.07 2.89
N GLN A 56 -26.90 0.34 2.88
CA GLN A 56 -26.39 1.72 2.78
C GLN A 56 -25.07 1.83 2.02
N THR A 57 -25.06 2.76 1.08
CA THR A 57 -23.86 3.34 0.48
C THR A 57 -23.18 4.27 1.48
N THR A 58 -21.91 4.01 1.80
CA THR A 58 -21.08 4.92 2.59
C THR A 58 -19.89 5.39 1.78
N ASN A 59 -19.64 6.69 1.75
CA ASN A 59 -18.45 7.30 1.15
C ASN A 59 -17.37 7.46 2.21
N LEU A 60 -16.22 6.82 2.00
CA LEU A 60 -15.08 6.83 2.91
C LEU A 60 -13.89 7.53 2.26
N LYS A 61 -13.22 8.41 3.00
CA LYS A 61 -11.96 9.00 2.55
C LYS A 61 -10.80 8.05 2.85
N VAL A 62 -10.04 7.72 1.83
CA VAL A 62 -8.98 6.72 1.88
C VAL A 62 -7.78 7.12 1.02
N TYR A 63 -6.62 6.52 1.25
CA TYR A 63 -5.44 6.63 0.41
C TYR A 63 -5.16 5.30 -0.27
N THR A 64 -4.64 5.32 -1.50
CA THR A 64 -4.11 4.11 -2.13
C THR A 64 -2.88 3.64 -1.37
N ILE A 65 -2.62 2.34 -1.40
CA ILE A 65 -1.42 1.80 -0.74
C ILE A 65 -0.13 2.39 -1.28
N GLU A 66 -0.05 2.65 -2.59
CA GLU A 66 1.09 3.30 -3.24
C GLU A 66 1.34 4.70 -2.68
N ASN A 67 0.28 5.50 -2.53
CA ASN A 67 0.37 6.83 -1.95
C ASN A 67 0.88 6.77 -0.50
N VAL A 68 0.38 5.82 0.29
CA VAL A 68 0.85 5.61 1.67
C VAL A 68 2.33 5.24 1.68
N ILE A 69 2.78 4.30 0.84
CA ILE A 69 4.20 3.87 0.78
C ILE A 69 5.12 5.05 0.44
N ASN A 70 4.72 5.90 -0.51
CA ASN A 70 5.53 7.04 -0.96
C ASN A 70 5.70 8.12 0.11
N ASN A 71 4.65 8.37 0.90
CA ASN A 71 4.57 9.54 1.78
C ASN A 71 4.66 9.23 3.27
N ILE A 72 4.49 7.98 3.71
CA ILE A 72 4.59 7.62 5.13
C ILE A 72 6.01 7.86 5.67
N LYS A 73 6.12 8.30 6.93
CA LYS A 73 7.41 8.38 7.63
C LYS A 73 7.99 6.97 7.73
N THR A 74 9.27 6.81 7.40
CA THR A 74 9.97 5.52 7.34
C THR A 74 9.79 4.66 8.60
N LYS A 75 9.74 5.29 9.80
CA LYS A 75 9.53 4.58 11.07
C LYS A 75 8.21 3.81 11.17
N HIS A 76 7.20 4.17 10.37
CA HIS A 76 5.89 3.53 10.36
C HIS A 76 5.70 2.56 9.17
N LEU A 77 6.64 2.48 8.21
CA LEU A 77 6.52 1.60 7.06
C LEU A 77 6.40 0.12 7.46
N LYS A 78 7.08 -0.27 8.55
CA LYS A 78 7.03 -1.62 9.13
C LYS A 78 5.63 -2.11 9.48
N TYR A 79 4.69 -1.22 9.80
CA TYR A 79 3.32 -1.60 10.16
C TYR A 79 2.51 -2.08 8.95
N LEU A 80 2.92 -1.69 7.74
CA LEU A 80 2.28 -2.13 6.51
C LEU A 80 2.49 -3.64 6.26
N ALA A 81 3.53 -4.26 6.83
CA ALA A 81 3.70 -5.72 6.79
C ALA A 81 2.51 -6.48 7.40
N GLN A 82 1.73 -5.86 8.31
CA GLN A 82 0.52 -6.45 8.90
C GLN A 82 -0.62 -6.64 7.88
N ILE A 83 -0.59 -5.90 6.77
CA ILE A 83 -1.57 -6.01 5.68
C ILE A 83 -1.25 -7.23 4.80
N GLY A 84 -0.17 -7.97 5.08
CA GLY A 84 0.30 -9.04 4.19
C GLY A 84 0.92 -8.47 2.91
N LEU A 85 1.51 -7.26 2.97
CA LEU A 85 2.15 -6.60 1.83
C LEU A 85 3.32 -7.38 1.20
N VAL A 86 3.69 -8.53 1.76
CA VAL A 86 4.53 -9.51 1.05
C VAL A 86 3.87 -9.88 -0.28
N ASP A 87 2.57 -10.13 -0.32
CA ASP A 87 1.85 -10.52 -1.55
C ASP A 87 1.75 -9.36 -2.57
N LEU A 88 1.55 -8.12 -2.11
CA LEU A 88 1.44 -6.93 -2.98
C LEU A 88 2.80 -6.47 -3.53
N ILE A 89 3.88 -6.64 -2.77
CA ILE A 89 5.25 -6.41 -3.24
C ILE A 89 5.68 -7.52 -4.20
N GLU A 90 5.28 -8.78 -3.96
CA GLU A 90 5.53 -9.90 -4.88
C GLU A 90 4.70 -9.81 -6.17
N THR A 91 3.49 -9.25 -6.14
CA THR A 91 2.70 -9.03 -7.36
C THR A 91 3.33 -7.96 -8.28
N ASN A 92 4.06 -6.99 -7.71
CA ASN A 92 4.88 -6.04 -8.49
C ASN A 92 6.24 -6.62 -8.94
N LYS A 93 6.71 -7.75 -8.39
CA LYS A 93 7.87 -8.49 -8.97
C LYS A 93 7.53 -9.17 -10.29
N ASN A 94 6.26 -9.36 -10.61
CA ASN A 94 5.84 -9.87 -11.93
C ASN A 94 5.89 -8.80 -13.04
N GLN A 95 6.21 -7.53 -12.72
CA GLN A 95 6.76 -6.63 -13.73
C GLN A 95 8.22 -7.01 -13.95
N VAL A 96 8.44 -7.84 -14.96
CA VAL A 96 9.73 -8.18 -15.60
C VAL A 96 10.93 -7.70 -14.79
N GLU A 97 11.39 -8.53 -13.86
CA GLU A 97 12.75 -8.40 -13.32
C GLU A 97 13.69 -8.20 -14.52
N SER A 98 14.36 -7.04 -14.57
CA SER A 98 15.53 -6.93 -15.42
C SER A 98 16.46 -8.04 -14.97
N LYS A 99 16.71 -9.02 -15.85
CA LYS A 99 17.63 -10.16 -15.64
C LYS A 99 18.64 -9.83 -14.54
N GLU A 100 18.56 -10.52 -13.41
CA GLU A 100 19.61 -10.48 -12.40
C GLU A 100 20.95 -10.65 -13.11
N ARG A 101 21.71 -9.54 -13.19
CA ARG A 101 23.08 -9.60 -13.67
C ARG A 101 23.88 -10.25 -12.56
N ASN A 102 24.49 -11.37 -12.87
CA ASN A 102 25.31 -12.12 -11.93
C ASN A 102 26.46 -11.21 -11.46
N LEU A 103 26.79 -11.24 -10.15
CA LEU A 103 27.91 -10.45 -9.60
C LEU A 103 29.24 -10.73 -10.33
N SER A 104 29.37 -11.90 -10.96
CA SER A 104 30.50 -12.24 -11.82
C SER A 104 30.62 -11.38 -13.09
N GLU A 105 29.56 -10.69 -13.52
CA GLU A 105 29.61 -9.72 -14.62
C GLU A 105 30.29 -8.40 -14.20
N PHE A 106 30.32 -8.10 -12.90
CA PHE A 106 31.03 -6.92 -12.37
C PHE A 106 32.55 -7.11 -12.33
N ASP A 107 33.01 -8.33 -12.00
CA ASP A 107 34.45 -8.65 -11.99
C ASP A 107 35.08 -8.55 -13.38
N ASN A 108 34.30 -8.81 -14.44
CA ASN A 108 34.75 -8.67 -15.82
C ASN A 108 34.90 -7.21 -16.30
N LEU A 109 34.35 -6.24 -15.55
CA LEU A 109 34.47 -4.80 -15.86
C LEU A 109 35.67 -4.13 -15.21
N ILE A 110 36.30 -4.77 -14.21
CA ILE A 110 37.47 -4.23 -13.50
C ILE A 110 38.79 -4.72 -14.12
N LEU A 111 38.75 -5.73 -15.01
CA LEU A 111 39.91 -6.32 -15.68
C LEU A 111 40.14 -5.84 -17.13
N GLN A 112 39.56 -4.70 -17.53
CA GLN A 112 39.92 -3.98 -18.77
C GLN A 112 40.71 -2.71 -18.44
#